data_AF-Q54H93-F1
#
_entry.id   AF-Q54H93-F1
#
_cell.length_a   1.000
_cell.length_b   1.000
_cell.length_c   1.000
_cell.angle_alpha   90.00
_cell.angle_beta   90.00
_cell.angle_gamma   90.00
#
_symmetry.space_group_name_H-M   'P 1'
#
loop_
_entity.id
_entity.type
_entity.pdbx_description
1 polymer ?
#
loop_
_entity_poly.entity_id
_entity_poly.type
_entity_poly.pdbx_seq_one_letter_code
_entity_poly.pdbx_strand_id
1 'polypeptide(L)'
;MATSEDDKDNSYKKIKCTIHPNKKIKLLCSDCNLMPCCIECILDGEHISHKYRKLESVDFSLINSKFKNDICPKIKEKIENNKIILKESYNKFHEIQSQFYNNNNLIKNEIDKIRETISNIETDFQNELKETFDNNKIINTKITSSINQDNELLTNIENNNNNNNNNNNNNNNNNNNNNSSNCIDANETIKRYQQLLILINNNKKNSNKLKEYNNQVITFENSTLDEIKNYLKLIYSFKNNDNNDNKSNNEFDNDGD
;
A
#
# COMPACT_ATOMS: atom_id res chain seq x y z
N MET A 1 11.03 64.87 -66.15
CA MET A 1 10.19 63.90 -65.43
C MET A 1 10.31 64.21 -63.95
N ALA A 2 9.46 65.09 -63.42
CA ALA A 2 9.43 65.39 -61.99
C ALA A 2 8.55 64.34 -61.33
N THR A 3 9.15 63.35 -60.67
CA THR A 3 8.44 62.47 -59.75
C THR A 3 7.99 63.35 -58.58
N SER A 4 6.67 63.57 -58.50
CA SER A 4 6.02 64.31 -57.43
C SER A 4 6.43 63.76 -56.07
N GLU A 5 6.82 64.65 -55.15
CA GLU A 5 7.23 64.37 -53.76
C GLU A 5 6.14 63.74 -52.86
N ASP A 6 5.04 63.24 -53.44
CA ASP A 6 3.89 62.70 -52.73
C ASP A 6 3.94 61.18 -52.51
N ASP A 7 4.95 60.48 -53.05
CA ASP A 7 5.26 59.10 -52.68
C ASP A 7 6.05 59.02 -51.35
N LYS A 8 5.79 59.97 -50.42
CA LYS A 8 6.21 59.88 -49.02
C LYS A 8 5.60 58.63 -48.41
N ASP A 9 6.40 57.57 -48.44
CA ASP A 9 6.35 56.32 -47.69
C ASP A 9 5.03 56.10 -46.91
N ASN A 10 3.97 55.84 -47.68
CA ASN A 10 2.64 55.51 -47.14
C ASN A 10 2.61 54.05 -46.59
N SER A 11 3.76 53.47 -46.24
CA SER A 11 3.88 52.10 -45.71
C SER A 11 3.02 51.88 -44.48
N TYR A 12 2.84 52.90 -43.63
CA TYR A 12 1.98 52.81 -42.45
C TYR A 12 0.51 52.51 -42.79
N LYS A 13 0.02 52.82 -44.01
CA LYS A 13 -1.35 52.51 -44.45
C LYS A 13 -1.65 51.01 -44.54
N LYS A 14 -0.63 50.16 -44.44
CA LYS A 14 -0.75 48.69 -44.40
C LYS A 14 -0.65 48.11 -42.99
N ILE A 15 -0.31 48.90 -41.97
CA ILE A 15 -0.14 48.40 -40.60
C ILE A 15 -1.50 48.03 -40.01
N LYS A 16 -1.61 46.76 -39.61
CA LYS A 16 -2.79 46.18 -38.98
C LYS A 16 -2.64 46.16 -37.47
N CYS A 17 -3.75 46.24 -36.76
CA CYS A 17 -3.77 46.11 -35.30
C CYS A 17 -3.49 44.67 -34.89
N THR A 18 -2.67 44.47 -33.85
CA THR A 18 -2.41 43.14 -33.29
C THR A 18 -3.63 42.57 -32.56
N ILE A 19 -4.43 43.44 -31.92
CA ILE A 19 -5.68 43.06 -31.22
C ILE A 19 -6.82 42.86 -32.23
N HIS A 20 -6.87 43.68 -33.29
CA HIS A 20 -7.88 43.59 -34.35
C HIS A 20 -7.22 43.39 -35.73
N PRO A 21 -6.80 42.16 -36.09
CA PRO A 21 -5.97 41.88 -37.28
C PRO A 21 -6.55 42.36 -38.61
N ASN A 22 -7.86 42.57 -38.67
CA ASN A 22 -8.57 43.03 -39.87
C ASN A 22 -8.69 44.56 -39.98
N LYS A 23 -8.23 45.30 -38.96
CA LYS A 23 -8.40 46.74 -38.85
C LYS A 23 -7.05 47.44 -38.95
N LYS A 24 -7.01 48.54 -39.69
CA LYS A 24 -5.81 49.36 -39.83
C LYS A 24 -5.60 50.22 -38.58
N ILE A 25 -4.35 50.34 -38.15
CA ILE A 25 -3.98 51.34 -37.15
C ILE A 25 -4.14 52.73 -37.78
N LYS A 26 -4.79 53.63 -37.04
CA LYS A 26 -5.04 55.01 -37.50
C LYS A 26 -4.66 56.06 -36.47
N LEU A 27 -4.54 55.67 -35.21
CA LEU A 27 -4.47 56.56 -34.07
C LEU A 27 -3.36 56.10 -33.11
N LEU A 28 -2.81 57.02 -32.35
CA LEU A 28 -1.97 56.73 -31.19
C LEU A 28 -2.69 57.21 -29.93
N CYS A 29 -2.80 56.34 -28.93
CA CYS A 29 -3.31 56.67 -27.61
C CYS A 29 -2.23 57.43 -26.82
N SER A 30 -2.45 58.72 -26.56
CA SER A 30 -1.52 59.58 -25.84
C SER A 30 -1.38 59.19 -24.37
N ASP A 31 -2.46 58.68 -23.78
CA ASP A 31 -2.50 58.33 -22.35
C ASP A 31 -1.88 56.94 -22.11
N CYS A 32 -1.90 56.04 -23.11
CA CYS A 32 -1.22 54.74 -23.06
C CYS A 32 0.15 54.78 -23.76
N ASN A 33 0.98 55.78 -23.43
CA ASN A 33 2.35 55.88 -23.93
C ASN A 33 2.52 55.83 -25.46
N LEU A 34 1.61 56.44 -26.22
CA LEU A 34 1.57 56.41 -27.69
C LEU A 34 1.29 55.01 -28.27
N MET A 35 0.52 54.18 -27.56
CA MET A 35 0.07 52.87 -28.06
C MET A 35 -0.67 53.03 -29.40
N PRO A 36 -0.26 52.32 -30.46
CA PRO A 36 -0.97 52.36 -31.73
C PRO A 36 -2.32 51.63 -31.67
N CYS A 37 -3.39 52.34 -32.03
CA CYS A 37 -4.77 51.86 -31.96
C CYS A 37 -5.45 51.90 -33.34
N CYS A 38 -6.30 50.92 -33.62
CA CYS A 38 -7.34 51.05 -34.64
C CYS A 38 -8.62 51.63 -34.02
N ILE A 39 -9.63 51.93 -34.83
CA ILE A 39 -10.91 52.49 -34.35
C ILE A 39 -11.58 51.56 -33.33
N GLU A 40 -11.56 50.24 -33.55
CA GLU A 40 -12.17 49.27 -32.60
C GLU A 40 -11.50 49.25 -31.22
N CYS A 41 -10.19 49.52 -31.13
CA CYS A 41 -9.50 49.62 -29.84
C CYS A 41 -10.06 50.77 -28.96
N ILE A 42 -10.74 51.73 -29.59
CA ILE A 42 -11.29 52.92 -28.95
C ILE A 42 -12.77 52.74 -28.65
N LEU A 43 -13.49 51.94 -29.44
CA LEU A 43 -14.92 51.71 -29.24
C LEU A 43 -15.17 50.67 -28.16
N ASP A 44 -14.39 49.58 -28.16
CA ASP A 44 -14.65 48.40 -27.33
C ASP A 44 -13.48 48.05 -26.38
N GLY A 45 -12.42 48.86 -26.36
CA GLY A 45 -11.18 48.56 -25.63
C GLY A 45 -10.93 49.43 -24.39
N GLU A 46 -9.82 49.17 -23.71
CA GLU A 46 -9.34 49.94 -22.54
C GLU A 46 -9.01 51.41 -22.84
N HIS A 47 -9.22 51.87 -24.08
CA HIS A 47 -8.87 53.22 -24.49
C HIS A 47 -10.07 54.17 -24.63
N ILE A 48 -11.32 53.74 -24.39
CA ILE A 48 -12.57 54.49 -24.70
C ILE A 48 -12.58 55.99 -24.29
N SER A 49 -11.82 56.41 -23.27
CA SER A 49 -11.76 57.80 -22.79
C SER A 49 -10.42 58.52 -23.00
N HIS A 50 -9.46 57.89 -23.67
CA HIS A 50 -8.11 58.44 -23.80
C HIS A 50 -7.98 59.54 -24.87
N LYS A 51 -6.92 60.35 -24.76
CA LYS A 51 -6.57 61.35 -25.78
C LYS A 51 -5.86 60.70 -26.96
N TYR A 52 -6.22 61.08 -28.18
CA TYR A 52 -5.69 60.49 -29.41
C TYR A 52 -4.97 61.49 -30.30
N ARG A 53 -3.98 61.00 -31.03
CA ARG A 53 -3.37 61.69 -32.17
C ARG A 53 -3.54 60.84 -33.42
N LYS A 54 -3.73 61.48 -34.57
CA LYS A 54 -3.69 60.76 -35.85
C LYS A 54 -2.29 60.18 -36.06
N LEU A 55 -2.19 58.93 -36.47
CA LEU A 55 -0.88 58.31 -36.73
C LEU A 55 -0.07 59.14 -37.74
N GLU A 56 -0.76 59.66 -38.76
CA GLU A 56 -0.20 60.51 -39.83
C GLU A 56 0.41 61.82 -39.32
N SER A 57 -0.03 62.31 -38.15
CA SER A 57 0.45 63.57 -37.57
C SER A 57 1.59 63.39 -36.57
N VAL A 58 2.07 62.16 -36.35
CA VAL A 58 3.09 61.86 -35.33
C VAL A 58 4.44 61.68 -35.99
N ASP A 59 5.45 62.36 -35.45
CA ASP A 59 6.84 62.09 -35.76
C ASP A 59 7.22 60.70 -35.26
N PHE A 60 7.48 59.78 -36.18
CA PHE A 60 7.91 58.41 -35.88
C PHE A 60 9.22 58.37 -35.06
N SER A 61 10.03 59.44 -35.07
CA SER A 61 11.21 59.55 -34.19
C SER A 61 10.84 59.46 -32.70
N LEU A 62 9.66 59.96 -32.32
CA LEU A 62 9.15 59.91 -30.95
C LEU A 62 8.74 58.49 -30.55
N ILE A 63 8.11 57.75 -31.46
CA ILE A 63 7.77 56.34 -31.24
C ILE A 63 9.05 55.51 -31.16
N ASN A 64 10.00 55.75 -32.06
CA ASN A 64 11.27 55.03 -32.11
C ASN A 64 12.12 55.27 -30.86
N SER A 65 12.20 56.51 -30.37
CA SER A 65 12.92 56.84 -29.13
C SER A 65 12.27 56.19 -27.90
N LYS A 66 10.93 56.22 -27.79
CA LYS A 66 10.22 55.49 -26.73
C LYS A 66 10.44 53.98 -26.80
N PHE A 67 10.32 53.40 -28.00
CA PHE A 67 10.56 51.98 -28.20
C PHE A 67 11.97 51.59 -27.73
N LYS A 68 13.00 52.34 -28.17
CA LYS A 68 14.39 52.05 -27.85
C LYS A 68 14.76 52.30 -26.38
N ASN A 69 14.27 53.39 -25.80
CA ASN A 69 14.73 53.86 -24.49
C ASN A 69 13.84 53.41 -23.31
N ASP A 70 12.57 53.08 -23.56
CA ASP A 70 11.62 52.67 -22.51
C ASP A 70 11.22 51.19 -22.67
N ILE A 71 10.74 50.82 -23.86
CA ILE A 71 10.21 49.47 -24.08
C ILE A 71 11.32 48.40 -24.16
N CYS A 72 12.40 48.63 -24.92
CA CYS A 72 13.48 47.66 -25.05
C CYS A 72 14.14 47.28 -23.70
N PRO A 73 14.45 48.21 -22.78
CA PRO A 73 14.92 47.86 -21.45
C PRO A 73 13.92 47.01 -20.65
N LYS A 74 12.63 47.38 -20.65
CA LYS A 74 11.58 46.61 -19.97
C LYS A 74 11.41 45.18 -20.52
N ILE A 75 11.62 44.99 -21.83
CA ILE A 75 11.64 43.64 -22.42
C ILE A 75 12.79 42.82 -21.85
N LYS A 76 13.99 43.39 -21.75
CA LYS A 76 15.15 42.69 -21.15
C LYS A 76 14.90 42.33 -19.69
N GLU A 77 14.38 43.28 -18.91
CA GLU A 77 13.98 43.07 -17.52
C GLU A 77 12.93 41.95 -17.40
N LYS A 78 11.88 41.99 -18.23
CA LYS A 78 10.84 40.97 -18.24
C LYS A 78 11.39 39.58 -18.57
N ILE A 79 12.33 39.48 -19.51
CA ILE A 79 12.99 38.21 -19.84
C ILE A 79 13.78 37.68 -18.64
N GLU A 80 14.54 38.54 -17.94
CA GLU A 80 15.33 38.12 -16.79
C GLU A 80 14.46 37.71 -15.60
N ASN A 81 13.42 38.49 -15.30
CA ASN A 81 12.42 38.14 -14.27
C ASN A 81 11.74 36.80 -14.59
N ASN A 82 11.40 36.56 -15.86
CA ASN A 82 10.82 35.27 -16.26
C ASN A 82 11.78 34.09 -16.05
N LYS A 83 13.11 34.27 -16.22
CA LYS A 83 14.09 33.21 -15.91
C LYS A 83 14.16 32.92 -14.41
N ILE A 84 14.11 33.95 -13.57
CA ILE A 84 14.09 33.81 -12.12
C ILE A 84 12.85 33.01 -11.70
N ILE A 85 11.67 33.44 -12.15
CA ILE A 85 10.40 32.75 -11.87
C ILE A 85 10.44 31.29 -12.33
N LEU A 86 10.99 31.02 -13.53
CA LEU A 86 11.10 29.66 -14.05
C LEU A 86 11.99 28.78 -13.17
N LYS A 87 13.12 29.32 -12.68
CA LYS A 87 14.03 28.62 -11.78
C LYS A 87 13.37 28.34 -10.43
N GLU A 88 12.69 29.32 -9.85
CA GLU A 88 11.97 29.15 -8.58
C GLU A 88 10.84 28.12 -8.70
N SER A 89 10.06 28.19 -9.78
CA SER A 89 9.01 27.21 -10.09
C SER A 89 9.57 25.79 -10.17
N TYR A 90 10.68 25.61 -10.89
CA TYR A 90 11.35 24.32 -11.02
C TYR A 90 11.84 23.79 -9.66
N ASN A 91 12.46 24.65 -8.84
CA ASN A 91 12.93 24.27 -7.52
C ASN A 91 11.77 23.85 -6.60
N LYS A 92 10.69 24.63 -6.57
CA LYS A 92 9.51 24.33 -5.74
C LYS A 92 8.86 23.01 -6.19
N PHE A 93 8.77 22.77 -7.50
CA PHE A 93 8.27 21.51 -8.03
C PHE A 93 9.13 20.33 -7.58
N HIS A 94 10.46 20.43 -7.67
CA HIS A 94 11.36 19.35 -7.24
C HIS A 94 11.32 19.10 -5.74
N GLU A 95 11.14 20.15 -4.92
CA GLU A 95 10.92 20.01 -3.49
C GLU A 95 9.65 19.19 -3.20
N ILE A 96 8.52 19.57 -3.82
CA ILE A 96 7.24 18.85 -3.69
C ILE A 96 7.37 17.40 -4.17
N GLN A 97 8.07 17.19 -5.29
CA GLN A 97 8.31 15.86 -5.84
C GLN A 97 9.14 14.99 -4.87
N SER A 98 10.21 15.54 -4.29
CA SER A 98 11.03 14.83 -3.29
C SER A 98 10.21 14.51 -2.04
N GLN A 99 9.44 15.47 -1.53
CA GLN A 99 8.54 15.26 -0.39
C GLN A 99 7.50 14.17 -0.67
N PHE A 100 6.92 14.14 -1.87
CA PHE A 100 5.98 13.09 -2.29
C PHE A 100 6.62 11.69 -2.19
N TYR A 101 7.80 11.50 -2.77
CA TYR A 101 8.48 10.20 -2.72
C TYR A 101 8.89 9.81 -1.29
N ASN A 102 9.41 10.77 -0.52
CA ASN A 102 9.77 10.53 0.88
C ASN A 102 8.55 10.15 1.72
N ASN A 103 7.43 10.87 1.58
CA ASN A 103 6.20 10.59 2.30
C ASN A 103 5.63 9.21 1.94
N ASN A 104 5.65 8.83 0.65
CA ASN A 104 5.22 7.49 0.23
C ASN A 104 6.10 6.38 0.82
N ASN A 105 7.42 6.59 0.84
CA ASN A 105 8.34 5.63 1.45
C ASN A 105 8.11 5.51 2.96
N LEU A 106 7.87 6.63 3.65
CA LEU A 106 7.53 6.62 5.08
C LEU A 106 6.23 5.85 5.35
N ILE A 107 5.16 6.15 4.60
CA ILE A 107 3.88 5.43 4.72
C ILE A 107 4.09 3.94 4.51
N LYS A 108 4.79 3.55 3.43
CA LYS A 108 5.08 2.15 3.13
C LYS A 108 5.80 1.46 4.29
N ASN A 109 6.87 2.07 4.79
CA ASN A 109 7.67 1.50 5.88
C ASN A 109 6.85 1.32 7.17
N GLU A 110 6.02 2.29 7.55
CA GLU A 110 5.19 2.16 8.75
C GLU A 110 4.07 1.12 8.59
N ILE A 111 3.43 1.05 7.41
CA ILE A 111 2.43 0.01 7.12
C ILE A 111 3.06 -1.39 7.12
N ASP A 112 4.27 -1.54 6.61
CA ASP A 112 4.95 -2.83 6.58
C ASP A 112 5.29 -3.34 8.00
N LYS A 113 5.61 -2.46 8.96
CA LYS A 113 5.75 -2.83 10.39
C LYS A 113 4.44 -3.36 10.98
N ILE A 114 3.31 -2.74 10.63
CA ILE A 114 1.99 -3.18 11.08
C ILE A 114 1.68 -4.58 10.52
N ARG A 115 1.98 -4.81 9.23
CA ARG A 115 1.82 -6.13 8.59
C ARG A 115 2.67 -7.19 9.24
N GLU A 116 3.94 -6.90 9.51
CA GLU A 116 4.84 -7.82 10.20
C GLU A 116 4.28 -8.21 11.58
N THR A 117 3.80 -7.23 12.34
CA THR A 117 3.18 -7.47 13.65
C THR A 117 1.97 -8.40 13.55
N ILE A 118 1.07 -8.13 12.60
CA ILE A 118 -0.12 -8.97 12.37
C ILE A 118 0.29 -10.39 11.96
N SER A 119 1.28 -10.52 11.08
CA SER A 119 1.78 -11.82 10.61
C SER A 119 2.41 -12.64 11.75
N ASN A 120 3.12 -11.99 12.67
CA ASN A 120 3.69 -12.65 13.84
C ASN A 120 2.59 -13.16 14.77
N ILE A 121 1.57 -12.33 15.05
CA ILE A 121 0.42 -12.73 15.87
C ILE A 121 -0.32 -13.92 15.23
N GLU A 122 -0.55 -13.90 13.92
CA GLU A 122 -1.16 -15.02 13.20
C GLU A 122 -0.33 -16.29 13.35
N THR A 123 0.99 -16.19 13.16
CA THR A 123 1.92 -17.31 13.26
C THR A 123 1.93 -17.91 14.67
N ASP A 124 1.91 -17.06 15.71
CA ASP A 124 1.87 -17.49 17.10
C ASP A 124 0.60 -18.30 17.40
N PHE A 125 -0.57 -17.83 16.97
CA PHE A 125 -1.82 -18.58 17.12
C PHE A 125 -1.80 -19.92 16.36
N GLN A 126 -1.27 -19.94 15.14
CA GLN A 126 -1.14 -21.17 14.37
C GLN A 126 -0.20 -22.18 15.05
N ASN A 127 0.90 -21.70 15.62
CA ASN A 127 1.85 -22.54 16.35
C ASN A 127 1.22 -23.14 17.62
N GLU A 128 0.47 -22.35 18.38
CA GLU A 128 -0.24 -22.84 19.58
C GLU A 128 -1.26 -23.94 19.22
N LEU A 129 -2.08 -23.71 18.19
CA LEU A 129 -3.02 -24.71 17.70
C LEU A 129 -2.33 -26.00 17.25
N LYS A 130 -1.20 -25.85 16.55
CA LYS A 130 -0.41 -26.97 16.06
C LYS A 130 0.17 -27.77 17.22
N GLU A 131 0.71 -27.11 18.25
CA GLU A 131 1.23 -27.78 19.44
C GLU A 131 0.14 -28.59 20.14
N THR A 132 -1.05 -28.01 20.36
CA THR A 132 -2.20 -28.71 20.94
C THR A 132 -2.59 -29.93 20.09
N PHE A 133 -2.61 -29.80 18.77
CA PHE A 133 -2.90 -30.91 17.86
C PHE A 133 -1.84 -32.03 17.92
N ASP A 134 -0.55 -31.67 17.90
CA ASP A 134 0.56 -32.63 17.97
C ASP A 134 0.57 -33.37 19.31
N ASN A 135 0.27 -32.69 20.42
CA ASN A 135 0.07 -33.31 21.73
C ASN A 135 -1.09 -34.32 21.72
N ASN A 136 -2.22 -33.97 21.11
CA ASN A 136 -3.34 -34.88 20.93
C ASN A 136 -2.99 -36.10 20.07
N LYS A 137 -2.17 -35.91 19.02
CA LYS A 137 -1.68 -37.01 18.19
C LYS A 137 -0.83 -37.99 19.00
N ILE A 138 0.04 -37.48 19.89
CA ILE A 138 0.83 -38.32 20.81
C ILE A 138 -0.07 -39.12 21.75
N ILE A 139 -1.09 -38.49 22.34
CA ILE A 139 -2.07 -39.15 23.21
C ILE A 139 -2.78 -40.27 22.43
N ASN A 140 -3.25 -39.96 21.23
CA ASN A 140 -3.91 -40.94 20.35
C ASN A 140 -3.02 -42.14 20.07
N THR A 141 -1.76 -41.90 19.64
CA THR A 141 -0.80 -42.99 19.39
C THR A 141 -0.59 -43.85 20.62
N LYS A 142 -0.41 -43.25 21.81
CA LYS A 142 -0.24 -44.01 23.06
C LYS A 142 -1.46 -44.87 23.40
N ILE A 143 -2.68 -44.37 23.16
CA ILE A 143 -3.91 -45.12 23.40
C ILE A 143 -4.04 -46.25 22.38
N THR A 144 -3.90 -45.95 21.09
CA THR A 144 -3.99 -46.95 20.00
C THR A 144 -2.98 -48.07 20.17
N SER A 145 -1.71 -47.75 20.47
CA SER A 145 -0.68 -48.78 20.69
C SER A 145 -1.00 -49.66 21.91
N SER A 146 -1.47 -49.08 23.01
CA SER A 146 -1.87 -49.85 24.19
C SER A 146 -3.04 -50.78 23.89
N ILE A 147 -4.08 -50.29 23.21
CA ILE A 147 -5.26 -51.09 22.85
C ILE A 147 -4.91 -52.19 21.87
N ASN A 148 -4.05 -51.91 20.88
CA ASN A 148 -3.64 -52.93 19.90
C ASN A 148 -2.83 -54.06 20.57
N GLN A 149 -1.94 -53.71 21.51
CA GLN A 149 -1.21 -54.71 22.31
C GLN A 149 -2.15 -55.56 23.17
N ASP A 150 -3.12 -54.92 23.85
CA ASP A 150 -4.11 -55.62 24.66
C ASP A 150 -4.97 -56.56 23.79
N ASN A 151 -5.42 -56.10 22.62
CA ASN A 151 -6.21 -56.89 21.68
C ASN A 151 -5.43 -58.07 21.11
N GLU A 152 -4.16 -57.90 20.73
CA GLU A 152 -3.32 -58.99 20.22
C GLU A 152 -3.17 -60.11 21.27
N LEU A 153 -2.93 -59.72 22.53
CA LEU A 153 -2.86 -60.67 23.65
C LEU A 153 -4.20 -61.41 23.86
N LEU A 154 -5.32 -60.70 23.83
CA LEU A 154 -6.65 -61.29 23.99
C LEU A 154 -6.99 -62.25 22.84
N THR A 155 -6.72 -61.86 21.59
CA THR A 155 -6.97 -62.69 20.40
C THR A 155 -6.13 -63.97 20.41
N ASN A 156 -4.85 -63.89 20.79
CA ASN A 156 -3.99 -65.07 20.90
C ASN A 156 -4.52 -66.07 21.95
N ILE A 157 -5.10 -65.56 23.04
CA ILE A 157 -5.70 -66.40 24.08
C ILE A 157 -7.01 -67.03 23.61
N GLU A 158 -7.88 -66.25 22.96
CA GLU A 158 -9.15 -66.73 22.39
C GLU A 158 -8.91 -67.88 21.39
N ASN A 159 -7.95 -67.72 20.48
CA ASN A 159 -7.59 -68.72 19.48
C ASN A 159 -7.04 -70.01 20.11
N ASN A 160 -6.23 -69.90 21.16
CA ASN A 160 -5.68 -71.06 21.86
C ASN A 160 -6.75 -71.86 22.62
N ASN A 161 -7.77 -71.19 23.16
CA ASN A 161 -8.85 -71.86 23.88
C ASN A 161 -9.78 -72.63 22.93
N ASN A 162 -10.04 -72.10 21.73
CA ASN A 162 -10.85 -72.76 20.70
C ASN A 162 -10.17 -74.02 20.13
N ASN A 163 -8.85 -74.00 19.93
CA ASN A 163 -8.11 -75.17 19.43
C ASN A 163 -8.13 -76.36 20.40
N ASN A 164 -8.17 -76.11 21.71
CA ASN A 164 -8.19 -77.19 22.70
C ASN A 164 -9.55 -77.93 22.72
N ASN A 165 -10.64 -77.29 22.29
CA ASN A 165 -11.96 -77.89 22.31
C ASN A 165 -12.24 -78.75 21.07
N ASN A 166 -11.60 -78.46 19.92
CA ASN A 166 -11.86 -79.18 18.67
C ASN A 166 -11.07 -80.51 18.55
N ASN A 167 -10.05 -80.72 19.38
CA ASN A 167 -9.25 -81.94 19.33
C ASN A 167 -9.88 -83.13 20.09
N ASN A 168 -11.02 -82.91 20.77
CA ASN A 168 -11.65 -83.96 21.57
C ASN A 168 -12.67 -84.81 20.80
N ASN A 169 -12.92 -84.53 19.51
CA ASN A 169 -13.99 -85.22 18.77
C ASN A 169 -13.50 -86.21 17.69
N ASN A 170 -12.21 -86.52 17.64
CA ASN A 170 -11.72 -87.43 16.60
C ASN A 170 -10.55 -88.32 17.05
N ASN A 171 -10.74 -89.10 18.11
CA ASN A 171 -10.00 -90.35 18.21
C ASN A 171 -10.75 -91.41 19.02
N ASN A 172 -11.92 -91.79 18.50
CA ASN A 172 -12.62 -92.99 18.95
C ASN A 172 -12.14 -94.19 18.14
N ASN A 173 -10.85 -94.53 18.19
CA ASN A 173 -10.43 -95.92 18.02
C ASN A 173 -8.96 -96.16 18.37
N ASN A 174 -8.73 -97.22 19.13
CA ASN A 174 -7.45 -97.93 19.29
C ASN A 174 -6.36 -97.30 20.18
N ASN A 175 -6.59 -97.41 21.50
CA ASN A 175 -5.85 -98.39 22.31
C ASN A 175 -4.34 -98.56 22.02
N ASN A 176 -3.47 -97.72 22.60
CA ASN A 176 -2.36 -98.20 23.44
C ASN A 176 -1.55 -97.02 24.00
N ASN A 177 -1.54 -96.91 25.33
CA ASN A 177 -0.32 -96.81 26.10
C ASN A 177 0.72 -95.75 25.67
N ASN A 178 0.58 -94.53 26.16
CA ASN A 178 1.67 -93.86 26.87
C ASN A 178 1.14 -92.64 27.64
N ASN A 179 0.96 -92.87 28.94
CA ASN A 179 1.00 -91.85 29.98
C ASN A 179 2.26 -90.99 29.81
N SER A 180 2.17 -89.84 29.17
CA SER A 180 3.17 -88.80 29.31
C SER A 180 2.50 -87.44 29.22
N SER A 181 2.11 -86.95 30.40
CA SER A 181 1.99 -85.54 30.72
C SER A 181 1.34 -84.63 29.68
N ASN A 182 0.04 -84.81 29.41
CA ASN A 182 -0.83 -83.69 29.04
C ASN A 182 -1.23 -82.86 30.29
N CYS A 183 -0.42 -82.89 31.34
CA CYS A 183 -0.46 -81.85 32.36
C CYS A 183 0.04 -80.58 31.67
N ILE A 184 -0.88 -79.87 31.01
CA ILE A 184 -0.74 -78.43 30.83
C ILE A 184 -0.30 -77.92 32.19
N ASP A 185 0.95 -77.46 32.27
CA ASP A 185 1.57 -77.02 33.52
C ASP A 185 0.56 -76.12 34.22
N ALA A 186 0.03 -76.57 35.37
CA ALA A 186 -1.00 -75.83 36.08
C ALA A 186 -0.52 -74.39 36.35
N ASN A 187 0.80 -74.20 36.48
CA ASN A 187 1.42 -72.88 36.63
C ASN A 187 1.25 -72.01 35.38
N GLU A 188 1.33 -72.55 34.18
CA GLU A 188 1.15 -71.80 32.93
C GLU A 188 -0.32 -71.34 32.78
N THR A 189 -1.27 -72.19 33.13
CA THR A 189 -2.71 -71.82 33.16
C THR A 189 -2.97 -70.72 34.18
N ILE A 190 -2.39 -70.82 35.39
CA ILE A 190 -2.54 -69.81 36.44
C ILE A 190 -1.92 -68.46 35.99
N LYS A 191 -0.72 -68.48 35.39
CA LYS A 191 -0.08 -67.27 34.85
C LYS A 191 -0.93 -66.57 33.80
N ARG A 192 -1.50 -67.32 32.85
CA ARG A 192 -2.40 -66.78 31.82
C ARG A 192 -3.68 -66.20 32.41
N TYR A 193 -4.30 -66.92 33.35
CA TYR A 193 -5.48 -66.44 34.06
C TYR A 193 -5.20 -65.12 34.80
N GLN A 194 -4.07 -65.01 35.48
CA GLN A 194 -3.66 -63.79 36.16
C GLN A 194 -3.44 -62.62 35.18
N GLN A 195 -2.76 -62.86 34.04
CA GLN A 195 -2.56 -61.86 33.00
C GLN A 195 -3.89 -61.34 32.43
N LEU A 196 -4.85 -62.24 32.18
CA LEU A 196 -6.19 -61.88 31.71
C LEU A 196 -6.95 -61.03 32.72
N LEU A 197 -6.94 -61.42 34.00
CA LEU A 197 -7.58 -60.64 35.05
C LEU A 197 -7.00 -59.23 35.14
N ILE A 198 -5.67 -59.09 35.00
CA ILE A 198 -5.01 -57.78 34.97
C ILE A 198 -5.49 -56.97 33.77
N LEU A 199 -5.51 -57.53 32.56
CA LEU A 199 -5.98 -56.84 31.35
C LEU A 199 -7.44 -56.39 31.48
N ILE A 200 -8.34 -57.30 31.88
CA ILE A 200 -9.78 -57.03 32.03
C ILE A 200 -10.02 -55.95 33.09
N ASN A 201 -9.32 -56.02 34.23
CA ASN A 201 -9.50 -55.05 35.31
C ASN A 201 -8.86 -53.68 35.00
N ASN A 202 -7.87 -53.64 34.09
CA ASN A 202 -7.15 -52.41 33.73
C ASN A 202 -7.87 -51.54 32.67
N ASN A 203 -9.09 -51.88 32.24
CA ASN A 203 -9.89 -51.09 31.29
C ASN A 203 -9.99 -49.59 31.64
N LYS A 204 -9.90 -49.24 32.94
CA LYS A 204 -9.90 -47.84 33.40
C LYS A 204 -8.68 -47.02 32.95
N LYS A 205 -7.55 -47.65 32.63
CA LYS A 205 -6.29 -46.97 32.29
C LYS A 205 -6.42 -46.13 31.01
N ASN A 206 -6.98 -46.69 29.94
CA ASN A 206 -7.16 -45.96 28.68
C ASN A 206 -8.30 -44.94 28.78
N SER A 207 -9.36 -45.24 29.55
CA SER A 207 -10.44 -44.27 29.81
C SER A 207 -9.95 -43.01 30.53
N ASN A 208 -8.99 -43.14 31.46
CA ASN A 208 -8.38 -41.98 32.11
C ASN A 208 -7.56 -41.13 31.13
N LYS A 209 -6.82 -41.76 30.19
CA LYS A 209 -6.04 -41.04 29.17
C LYS A 209 -6.92 -40.27 28.17
N LEU A 210 -8.17 -40.67 27.95
CA LEU A 210 -9.08 -39.88 27.11
C LEU A 210 -9.35 -38.48 27.66
N LYS A 211 -9.16 -38.27 28.97
CA LYS A 211 -9.29 -36.95 29.60
C LYS A 211 -8.05 -36.07 29.42
N GLU A 212 -6.96 -36.63 28.90
CA GLU A 212 -5.72 -35.88 28.61
C GLU A 212 -5.82 -35.10 27.29
N TYR A 213 -6.77 -35.44 26.41
CA TYR A 213 -7.01 -34.66 25.19
C TYR A 213 -7.36 -33.22 25.55
N ASN A 214 -6.67 -32.29 24.90
CA ASN A 214 -6.96 -30.87 25.00
C ASN A 214 -7.59 -30.36 23.71
N ASN A 215 -8.65 -29.57 23.79
CA ASN A 215 -9.26 -28.97 22.61
C ASN A 215 -9.36 -27.46 22.82
N GLN A 216 -8.85 -26.70 21.85
CA GLN A 216 -8.92 -25.25 21.84
C GLN A 216 -9.80 -24.81 20.67
N VAL A 217 -10.65 -23.80 20.93
CA VAL A 217 -11.50 -23.18 19.92
C VAL A 217 -11.20 -21.69 19.91
N ILE A 218 -10.86 -21.16 18.73
CA ILE A 218 -10.61 -19.73 18.54
C ILE A 218 -11.95 -19.00 18.45
N THR A 219 -12.04 -17.86 19.11
CA THR A 219 -13.15 -16.92 18.98
C THR A 219 -12.62 -15.54 18.67
N PHE A 220 -13.36 -14.77 17.89
CA PHE A 220 -12.97 -13.41 17.49
C PHE A 220 -13.90 -12.39 18.13
N GLU A 221 -13.32 -11.36 18.74
CA GLU A 221 -14.05 -10.21 19.25
C GLU A 221 -14.16 -9.14 18.16
N ASN A 222 -15.25 -9.18 17.39
CA ASN A 222 -15.42 -8.31 16.23
C ASN A 222 -15.42 -6.80 16.57
N SER A 223 -15.89 -6.41 17.76
CA SER A 223 -15.83 -5.02 18.24
C SER A 223 -14.40 -4.50 18.32
N THR A 224 -13.47 -5.30 18.85
CA THR A 224 -12.06 -4.95 18.93
C THR A 224 -11.43 -4.81 17.54
N LEU A 225 -11.81 -5.67 16.59
CA LEU A 225 -11.34 -5.56 15.20
C LEU A 225 -11.79 -4.26 14.54
N ASP A 226 -13.03 -3.83 14.80
CA ASP A 226 -13.54 -2.54 14.32
C ASP A 226 -12.82 -1.35 14.96
N GLU A 227 -12.49 -1.42 16.26
CA GLU A 227 -11.67 -0.41 16.93
C GLU A 227 -10.27 -0.31 16.32
N ILE A 228 -9.58 -1.44 16.12
CA ILE A 228 -8.26 -1.49 15.48
C ILE A 228 -8.34 -0.85 14.09
N LYS A 229 -9.35 -1.21 13.28
CA LYS A 229 -9.58 -0.63 11.96
C LYS A 229 -9.76 0.89 12.01
N ASN A 230 -10.46 1.40 13.02
CA ASN A 230 -10.65 2.83 13.20
C ASN A 230 -9.35 3.53 13.63
N TYR A 231 -8.58 2.94 14.54
CA TYR A 231 -7.26 3.47 14.92
C TYR A 231 -6.28 3.48 13.74
N LEU A 232 -6.30 2.46 12.89
CA LEU A 232 -5.46 2.41 11.68
C LEU A 232 -5.73 3.56 10.70
N LYS A 233 -6.96 4.12 10.67
CA LYS A 233 -7.26 5.30 9.84
C LYS A 233 -6.64 6.60 10.39
N LEU A 234 -6.29 6.62 11.68
CA LEU A 234 -5.80 7.80 12.38
C LEU A 234 -4.27 7.89 12.44
N ILE A 235 -3.54 6.90 11.90
CA ILE A 235 -2.08 6.82 12.01
C ILE A 235 -1.34 7.92 11.24
N TYR A 236 -2.02 8.60 10.31
CA TYR A 236 -1.44 9.68 9.53
C TYR A 236 -2.38 10.88 9.47
N SER A 237 -1.77 12.05 9.29
CA SER A 237 -2.47 13.31 9.03
C SER A 237 -1.70 14.11 7.98
N PHE A 238 -2.43 14.85 7.15
CA PHE A 238 -1.83 15.79 6.22
C PHE A 238 -1.60 17.11 6.93
N LYS A 239 -0.37 17.63 6.86
CA LYS A 239 -0.04 18.99 7.27
C LYS A 239 0.38 19.77 6.04
N ASN A 240 -0.17 20.97 5.86
CA ASN A 240 0.31 21.88 4.84
C ASN A 240 1.71 22.34 5.25
N ASN A 241 2.64 22.28 4.32
CA ASN A 241 3.97 22.83 4.51
C ASN A 241 3.91 24.31 4.13
N ASP A 242 3.37 25.15 5.01
CA ASP A 242 3.23 26.59 4.79
C ASP A 242 4.58 27.33 4.91
N ASN A 243 5.69 26.73 4.47
CA ASN A 243 6.99 27.38 4.33
C ASN A 243 7.01 28.32 3.10
N ASN A 244 5.98 29.15 2.97
CA ASN A 244 5.87 30.22 1.97
C ASN A 244 6.18 31.60 2.56
N ASP A 245 6.88 31.67 3.70
CA ASP A 245 7.63 32.85 4.10
C ASP A 245 8.81 33.04 3.14
N ASN A 246 8.47 33.42 1.91
CA ASN A 246 9.40 34.02 0.97
C ASN A 246 9.97 35.25 1.66
N LYS A 247 11.17 35.10 2.21
CA LYS A 247 12.13 36.19 2.37
C LYS A 247 12.41 36.78 0.99
N SER A 248 11.50 37.59 0.50
CA SER A 248 11.79 38.58 -0.53
C SER A 248 12.54 39.75 0.13
N ASN A 249 13.71 39.47 0.70
CA ASN A 249 14.67 40.51 1.05
C ASN A 249 15.56 40.73 -0.17
N ASN A 250 14.96 41.18 -1.28
CA ASN A 250 15.66 42.09 -2.16
C ASN A 250 15.23 43.48 -1.70
N GLU A 251 15.70 43.87 -0.51
CA GLU A 251 15.96 45.28 -0.23
C GLU A 251 16.97 45.69 -1.29
N PHE A 252 16.45 46.32 -2.35
CA PHE A 252 17.27 47.18 -3.18
C PHE A 252 17.79 48.25 -2.24
N ASP A 253 19.09 48.16 -1.93
CA ASP A 253 19.91 49.25 -1.42
C ASP A 253 19.84 50.42 -2.41
N ASN A 254 18.72 51.13 -2.40
CA ASN A 254 18.64 52.53 -2.78
C ASN A 254 18.74 53.28 -1.46
N ASP A 255 19.90 53.85 -1.18
CA ASP A 255 20.10 55.13 -0.48
C ASP A 255 21.51 55.14 0.13
N GLY A 256 22.39 55.95 -0.47
CA GLY A 256 23.76 56.12 -0.01
C GLY A 256 24.54 57.11 -0.88
N ASP A 257 24.14 58.39 -0.75
CA ASP A 257 24.90 59.63 -1.00
C ASP A 257 25.60 59.88 -2.36
#